data_AF-A0A3N6MSJ2-F1
#
_entry.id   AF-A0A3N6MSJ2-F1
#
_cell.length_a   1.000
_cell.length_b   1.000
_cell.length_c   1.000
_cell.angle_alpha   90.00
_cell.angle_beta   90.00
_cell.angle_gamma   90.00
#
_symmetry.space_group_name_H-M   'P 1'
#
loop_
_entity.id
_entity.type
_entity.pdbx_description
1 polymer ?
#
loop_
_entity_poly.entity_id
_entity_poly.type
_entity_poly.pdbx_seq_one_letter_code
_entity_poly.pdbx_strand_id
1 'polypeptide(L)' 'MKAGTLIVDSREAVLLESGDVIHSGASVYAEAGEIFAGVKRKPAGGITVFKSVGLGVEDIAAAKLVYDAMSRS' A
#
# COMPACT_ATOMS: atom_id res chain seq x y z
N MET A 1 10.24 -10.53 -21.12
CA MET A 1 9.32 -9.58 -20.45
C MET A 1 10.00 -9.03 -19.22
N LYS A 2 9.91 -7.72 -18.92
CA LYS A 2 10.32 -7.21 -17.60
C LYS A 2 9.32 -7.73 -16.56
N ALA A 3 9.82 -8.25 -15.45
CA ALA A 3 8.97 -8.57 -14.29
C ALA A 3 8.26 -7.29 -13.82
N GLY A 4 6.97 -7.41 -13.46
CA GLY A 4 6.20 -6.29 -12.91
C GLY A 4 6.71 -5.86 -11.54
N THR A 5 6.37 -4.64 -11.12
CA THR A 5 6.71 -4.12 -9.78
C THR A 5 5.53 -4.28 -8.83
N LEU A 6 5.74 -4.89 -7.67
CA LEU A 6 4.73 -5.03 -6.61
C LEU A 6 4.96 -3.99 -5.51
N ILE A 7 3.97 -3.12 -5.32
CA ILE A 7 3.89 -2.17 -4.21
C ILE A 7 2.77 -2.65 -3.27
N VAL A 8 2.95 -2.50 -1.98
CA VAL A 8 1.95 -2.92 -0.98
C VAL A 8 1.63 -1.80 0.01
N ASP A 9 0.56 -1.93 0.77
CA ASP A 9 0.26 -1.04 1.90
C ASP A 9 1.17 -1.38 3.11
N SER A 10 1.21 -2.66 3.50
CA SER A 10 2.10 -3.20 4.54
C SER A 10 2.68 -4.54 4.13
N ARG A 11 4.01 -4.70 4.23
CA ARG A 11 4.66 -6.00 4.00
C ARG A 11 4.15 -7.07 4.97
N GLU A 12 3.98 -6.70 6.23
CA GLU A 12 3.54 -7.63 7.26
C GLU A 12 2.13 -8.14 6.96
N ALA A 13 1.20 -7.23 6.65
CA ALA A 13 -0.19 -7.58 6.43
C ALA A 13 -0.38 -8.43 5.16
N VAL A 14 0.26 -8.08 4.04
CA VAL A 14 0.13 -8.87 2.80
C VAL A 14 0.72 -10.27 2.91
N LEU A 15 1.73 -10.49 3.77
CA LEU A 15 2.29 -11.83 4.01
C LEU A 15 1.35 -12.72 4.83
N LEU A 16 0.37 -12.14 5.50
CA LEU A 16 -0.64 -12.85 6.30
C LEU A 16 -1.97 -13.01 5.55
N GLU A 17 -2.39 -11.99 4.81
CA GLU A 17 -3.77 -11.87 4.33
C GLU A 17 -3.91 -11.96 2.80
N SER A 18 -2.84 -11.65 2.06
CA SER A 18 -2.90 -11.61 0.59
C SER A 18 -2.49 -12.94 -0.02
N GLY A 19 -3.48 -13.80 -0.30
CA GLY A 19 -3.28 -15.05 -1.02
C GLY A 19 -2.51 -14.89 -2.34
N ASP A 20 -2.72 -13.80 -3.07
CA ASP A 20 -1.95 -13.50 -4.30
C ASP A 20 -0.45 -13.38 -4.04
N VAL A 21 -0.07 -12.74 -2.93
CA VAL A 21 1.34 -12.49 -2.57
C VAL A 21 1.95 -13.76 -1.97
N ILE A 22 1.21 -14.43 -1.09
CA ILE A 22 1.63 -15.67 -0.43
C ILE A 22 1.86 -16.78 -1.45
N HIS A 23 0.92 -16.99 -2.38
CA HIS A 23 1.00 -18.10 -3.33
C HIS A 23 1.88 -17.81 -4.55
N SER A 24 1.99 -16.55 -4.97
CA SER A 24 2.91 -16.20 -6.08
C SER A 24 4.37 -16.12 -5.64
N GLY A 25 4.64 -15.88 -4.34
CA GLY A 25 5.98 -15.59 -3.84
C GLY A 25 6.58 -14.31 -4.41
N ALA A 26 5.76 -13.41 -4.95
CA ALA A 26 6.21 -12.17 -5.56
C ALA A 26 6.95 -11.29 -4.55
N SER A 27 8.14 -10.80 -4.93
CA SER A 27 8.92 -9.93 -4.06
C SER A 27 8.31 -8.53 -3.99
N VAL A 28 8.09 -8.04 -2.77
CA VAL A 28 7.62 -6.68 -2.53
C VAL A 28 8.76 -5.69 -2.80
N TYR A 29 8.54 -4.77 -3.73
CA TYR A 29 9.49 -3.72 -4.06
C TYR A 29 9.49 -2.60 -3.01
N ALA A 30 8.31 -2.11 -2.64
CA ALA A 30 8.13 -1.03 -1.68
C ALA A 30 6.76 -1.11 -1.01
N GLU A 31 6.65 -0.54 0.18
CA GLU A 31 5.38 -0.05 0.72
C GLU A 31 5.05 1.31 0.10
N ALA A 32 3.75 1.60 -0.09
CA ALA A 32 3.30 2.86 -0.65
C ALA A 32 3.81 4.07 0.17
N GLY A 33 3.83 3.93 1.51
CA GLY A 33 4.37 4.93 2.42
C GLY A 33 5.84 5.27 2.16
N GLU A 34 6.69 4.30 1.80
CA GLU A 34 8.10 4.55 1.47
C GLU A 34 8.24 5.38 0.19
N ILE A 35 7.32 5.23 -0.76
CA ILE A 35 7.30 6.01 -2.00
C ILE A 35 6.82 7.43 -1.72
N PHE A 36 5.75 7.58 -0.94
CA PHE A 36 5.23 8.90 -0.56
C PHE A 36 6.24 9.70 0.27
N ALA A 37 7.00 9.03 1.14
CA ALA A 37 8.07 9.63 1.93
C ALA A 37 9.36 9.91 1.12
N GLY A 38 9.45 9.48 -0.14
CA GLY A 38 10.64 9.65 -0.96
C GLY A 38 11.82 8.72 -0.61
N VAL A 39 11.61 7.77 0.32
CA VAL A 39 12.62 6.76 0.72
C VAL A 39 12.83 5.73 -0.39
N LYS A 40 11.76 5.39 -1.14
CA LYS A 40 11.82 4.53 -2.33
C LYS A 40 11.39 5.31 -3.56
N ARG A 41 12.09 5.10 -4.68
CA ARG A 41 11.73 5.73 -5.95
C ARG A 41 10.45 5.11 -6.51
N LYS A 42 9.52 5.96 -6.98
CA LYS A 42 8.37 5.51 -7.78
C LYS A 42 8.88 4.72 -9.02
N PRO A 43 8.27 3.57 -9.36
CA PRO A 43 8.65 2.81 -10.55
C PRO A 43 8.55 3.68 -11.82
N ALA A 44 9.60 3.66 -12.64
CA ALA A 44 9.73 4.52 -13.82
C ALA A 44 9.20 3.90 -15.12
N GLY A 45 8.54 2.73 -15.06
CA GLY A 45 7.94 2.06 -16.21
C GLY A 45 7.66 0.59 -15.96
N GLY A 46 7.01 -0.06 -16.93
CA GLY A 46 6.51 -1.44 -16.79
C GLY A 46 5.19 -1.54 -16.02
N ILE A 47 4.65 -2.75 -15.91
CA ILE A 47 3.42 -3.00 -15.15
C ILE A 47 3.73 -2.87 -13.66
N THR A 48 2.92 -2.09 -12.95
CA THR A 48 2.97 -1.95 -11.49
C THR A 48 1.66 -2.44 -10.91
N VAL A 49 1.74 -3.31 -9.91
CA VAL A 49 0.60 -3.77 -9.12
C VAL A 49 0.71 -3.15 -7.74
N PHE A 50 -0.34 -2.46 -7.31
CA PHE A 50 -0.52 -2.12 -5.92
C PHE A 50 -1.46 -3.16 -5.29
N LYS A 51 -0.96 -3.93 -4.32
CA LYS A 51 -1.78 -4.85 -3.55
C LYS A 51 -2.08 -4.23 -2.19
N SER A 52 -3.36 -4.07 -1.89
CA SER A 52 -3.84 -3.62 -0.60
C SER A 52 -4.64 -4.73 0.08
N VAL A 53 -4.49 -4.82 1.40
CA VAL A 53 -5.34 -5.59 2.31
C VAL A 53 -6.11 -4.65 3.25
N GLY A 54 -5.72 -3.38 3.31
CA GLY A 54 -6.32 -2.34 4.13
C GLY A 54 -5.66 -2.29 5.50
N LEU A 55 -5.32 -1.08 5.96
CA LEU A 55 -4.74 -0.87 7.28
C LEU A 55 -5.70 -0.03 8.13
N GLY A 56 -5.94 -0.41 9.38
CA GLY A 56 -6.85 0.34 10.25
C GLY A 56 -6.46 1.82 10.45
N VAL A 57 -5.19 2.18 10.24
CA VAL A 57 -4.75 3.59 10.27
C VAL A 57 -5.36 4.41 9.12
N GLU A 58 -5.64 3.79 7.98
CA GLU A 58 -6.28 4.43 6.82
C GLU A 58 -7.72 4.82 7.18
N ASP A 59 -8.46 3.92 7.84
CA ASP A 59 -9.81 4.19 8.34
C ASP A 59 -9.83 5.29 9.41
N ILE A 60 -8.92 5.22 10.38
CA ILE A 60 -8.83 6.21 11.47
C ILE A 60 -8.52 7.60 10.89
N ALA A 61 -7.62 7.70 9.91
CA ALA A 61 -7.30 8.95 9.24
C ALA A 61 -8.53 9.52 8.52
N ALA A 62 -9.26 8.69 7.77
CA ALA A 62 -10.49 9.11 7.09
C ALA A 62 -11.57 9.56 8.09
N ALA A 63 -11.81 8.77 9.14
CA ALA A 63 -12.79 9.06 10.18
C ALA A 63 -12.49 10.38 10.90
N LYS A 64 -11.20 10.65 11.19
CA LYS A 64 -10.79 11.92 11.80
C LYS A 64 -11.11 13.11 10.91
N LEU A 65 -10.85 13.03 9.60
CA LEU A 65 -11.15 14.13 8.67
C LEU A 65 -12.64 14.44 8.62
N VAL A 66 -13.49 13.40 8.60
CA VAL A 66 -14.96 13.55 8.64
C VAL A 66 -15.39 14.18 9.97
N TYR A 67 -14.90 13.66 11.09
CA TYR A 67 -15.24 14.17 12.42
C TYR A 67 -14.85 15.65 12.60
N ASP A 68 -13.64 16.03 12.18
CA ASP A 68 -13.15 17.40 12.25
C ASP A 68 -13.98 18.34 11.34
N ALA A 69 -14.45 17.87 10.18
CA ALA A 69 -15.30 18.65 9.29
C ALA A 69 -16.68 18.91 9.91
N MET A 70 -17.28 17.90 10.55
CA MET A 70 -18.57 18.05 11.24
C MET A 70 -18.46 18.93 12.48
N SER A 71 -17.35 18.86 13.21
CA SER A 71 -17.14 19.62 14.44
C SER A 71 -16.81 21.11 14.21
N ARG A 72 -16.56 21.51 12.96
CA ARG A 72 -16.34 22.92 12.55
C ARG A 72 -17.61 23.61 12.04
N SER A 73 -18.73 22.89 11.98
CA SER A 73 -20.05 23.39 11.59
C SER A 73 -20.82 23.91 12.80
#